data_AF-A0A348WNN2-F1
#
_entry.id   AF-A0A348WNN2-F1
#
_cell.length_a   1.000
_cell.length_b   1.000
_cell.length_c   1.000
_cell.angle_alpha   90.00
_cell.angle_beta   90.00
_cell.angle_gamma   90.00
#
_symmetry.space_group_name_H-M   'P 1'
#
loop_
_entity.id
_entity.type
_entity.pdbx_description
1 polymer ?
#
loop_
_entity_poly.entity_id
_entity_poly.type
_entity_poly.pdbx_seq_one_letter_code
_entity_poly.pdbx_strand_id
1 'polypeptide(L)'
;AARDPGSRAKIAVKSNDRRIDPVGACVGMRGARVQAVSGELGGERVDIVLWDDNPAQFVINAMAPAEVASIVVDEDAHTMDIAVAADNLAQAIGKSGQNVRLASQLSGWTLNVMTVDDFNEKNEAETNRLLNLFITSLDIDEDFASVLVDEGFSSLEEVAYVPVAEFLEIEGMDEDIVEELRGRARAYLTTKALADEESLESAEPDESLLGLEGMDRHLAYVLASRGVTSLEELAEQGIDDLAGIEELDEQQAGDLIMKARNICWFSE
;
A
#
# COMPACT_ATOMS: atom_id res chain seq x y z
N ALA A 1 6.04 19.46 4.27
CA ALA A 1 7.24 19.74 3.45
C ALA A 1 8.22 18.60 3.67
N ALA A 2 8.87 18.11 2.62
CA ALA A 2 9.84 17.02 2.67
C ALA A 2 11.21 17.52 2.21
N ARG A 3 12.29 17.09 2.87
CA ARG A 3 13.60 17.69 2.66
C ARG A 3 14.74 16.71 2.91
N ASP A 4 15.66 16.67 1.95
CA ASP A 4 17.02 16.17 2.10
C ASP A 4 17.97 17.37 2.22
N PRO A 5 18.41 17.72 3.44
CA PRO A 5 19.19 18.91 3.67
C PRO A 5 20.45 18.97 2.81
N GLY A 6 20.67 20.10 2.14
CA GLY A 6 21.83 20.34 1.28
C GLY A 6 21.76 19.68 -0.09
N SER A 7 20.68 18.95 -0.41
CA SER A 7 20.48 18.32 -1.71
C SER A 7 19.21 18.79 -2.40
N ARG A 8 18.04 18.44 -1.85
CA ARG A 8 16.75 18.72 -2.49
C ARG A 8 15.63 18.80 -1.47
N ALA A 9 14.67 19.69 -1.68
CA ALA A 9 13.45 19.78 -0.91
C ALA A 9 12.23 19.86 -1.84
N LYS A 10 11.10 19.31 -1.38
CA LYS A 10 9.79 19.53 -1.97
C LYS A 10 8.88 20.19 -0.93
N ILE A 11 8.26 21.30 -1.31
CA ILE A 11 7.30 22.02 -0.48
C ILE A 11 6.00 22.20 -1.24
N ALA A 12 4.91 21.71 -0.64
CA ALA A 12 3.55 21.92 -1.12
C ALA A 12 3.00 23.23 -0.58
N VAL A 13 2.35 24.01 -1.43
CA VAL A 13 1.72 25.28 -1.05
C VAL A 13 0.29 25.36 -1.60
N LYS A 14 -0.63 25.91 -0.79
CA LYS A 14 -2.01 26.24 -1.17
C LYS A 14 -2.25 27.71 -0.90
N SER A 15 -3.11 28.34 -1.69
CA SER A 15 -3.72 29.62 -1.34
C SER A 15 -5.17 29.40 -0.92
N ASN A 16 -5.60 30.03 0.18
CA ASN A 16 -7.02 30.09 0.56
C ASN A 16 -7.79 31.10 -0.31
N ASP A 17 -7.10 32.02 -0.98
CA ASP A 17 -7.69 32.93 -1.98
C ASP A 17 -7.41 32.41 -3.39
N ARG A 18 -8.48 32.06 -4.12
CA ARG A 18 -8.42 31.53 -5.49
C ARG A 18 -7.78 32.49 -6.51
N ARG A 19 -7.65 33.77 -6.18
CA ARG A 19 -7.05 34.79 -7.06
C ARG A 19 -5.52 34.85 -6.94
N ILE A 20 -4.95 34.15 -5.96
CA ILE A 20 -3.52 34.13 -5.70
C ILE A 20 -2.96 32.80 -6.20
N ASP A 21 -1.97 32.87 -7.09
CA ASP A 21 -1.12 31.72 -7.42
C ASP A 21 -0.10 31.53 -6.30
N PRO A 22 -0.23 30.47 -5.46
CA PRO A 22 0.68 30.25 -4.34
C PRO A 22 2.10 29.89 -4.80
N VAL A 23 2.23 29.18 -5.93
CA VAL A 23 3.54 28.76 -6.45
C VAL A 23 4.29 29.99 -6.97
N GLY A 24 3.66 30.80 -7.82
CA GLY A 24 4.22 32.06 -8.29
C GLY A 24 4.54 33.02 -7.13
N ALA A 25 3.67 33.06 -6.11
CA ALA A 25 3.86 33.84 -4.89
C ALA A 25 5.00 33.34 -3.99
N CYS A 26 5.54 32.14 -4.18
CA CYS A 26 6.75 31.67 -3.49
C CYS A 26 7.99 31.76 -4.41
N VAL A 27 7.85 31.48 -5.70
CA VAL A 27 8.94 31.45 -6.70
C VAL A 27 9.46 32.86 -7.01
N GLY A 28 8.56 33.83 -7.18
CA GLY A 28 8.91 35.20 -7.60
C GLY A 28 9.28 35.32 -9.07
N MET A 29 9.57 36.54 -9.53
CA MET A 29 9.90 36.77 -10.94
C MET A 29 11.12 35.95 -11.35
N ARG A 30 10.94 35.04 -12.32
CA ARG A 30 11.97 34.12 -12.83
C ARG A 30 12.68 33.31 -11.72
N GLY A 31 11.99 32.99 -10.63
CA GLY A 31 12.56 32.20 -9.54
C GLY A 31 13.43 32.98 -8.55
N ALA A 32 13.46 34.31 -8.62
CA ALA A 32 14.36 35.13 -7.79
C ALA A 32 14.24 34.85 -6.28
N ARG A 33 13.05 34.54 -5.76
CA ARG A 33 12.87 34.28 -4.33
C ARG A 33 13.31 32.88 -3.93
N VAL A 34 12.90 31.86 -4.69
CA VAL A 34 13.30 30.47 -4.40
C VAL A 34 14.81 30.27 -4.61
N GLN A 35 15.40 30.97 -5.59
CA GLN A 35 16.86 30.96 -5.81
C GLN A 35 17.62 31.63 -4.66
N ALA A 36 17.08 32.71 -4.08
CA ALA A 36 17.69 33.32 -2.90
C ALA A 36 17.71 32.36 -1.71
N VAL A 37 16.59 31.68 -1.45
CA VAL A 37 16.50 30.64 -0.40
C VAL A 37 17.45 29.47 -0.69
N SER A 38 17.48 28.98 -1.93
CA SER A 38 18.42 27.94 -2.36
C SER A 38 19.88 28.34 -2.10
N GLY A 39 20.23 29.60 -2.34
CA GLY A 39 21.55 30.17 -2.03
C GLY A 39 21.88 30.13 -0.53
N GLU A 40 20.93 30.53 0.32
CA GLU A 40 21.08 30.45 1.79
C GLU A 40 21.20 29.00 2.30
N LEU A 41 20.60 28.05 1.58
CA LEU A 41 20.67 26.62 1.87
C LEU A 41 21.85 25.90 1.19
N GLY A 42 22.85 26.64 0.71
CA GLY A 42 24.07 26.06 0.15
C GLY A 42 23.88 25.40 -1.22
N GLY A 43 22.91 25.87 -2.01
CA GLY A 43 22.60 25.34 -3.34
C GLY A 43 21.59 24.19 -3.35
N GLU A 44 20.90 23.94 -2.24
CA GLU A 44 19.82 22.97 -2.17
C GLU A 44 18.74 23.25 -3.22
N ARG A 45 18.34 22.24 -4.00
CA ARG A 45 17.29 22.39 -5.00
C ARG A 45 15.92 22.40 -4.33
N VAL A 46 15.20 23.51 -4.39
CA VAL A 46 13.87 23.64 -3.76
C VAL A 46 12.79 23.60 -4.83
N ASP A 47 12.00 22.54 -4.83
CA ASP A 47 10.81 22.39 -5.67
C ASP A 47 9.57 22.87 -4.90
N ILE A 48 8.84 23.82 -5.48
CA ILE A 48 7.58 24.31 -4.93
C ILE A 48 6.45 23.74 -5.78
N VAL A 49 5.57 22.96 -5.17
CA VAL A 49 4.47 22.25 -5.84
C VAL A 49 3.13 22.74 -5.30
N LEU A 50 2.08 22.65 -6.13
CA LEU A 50 0.73 23.00 -5.73
C LEU A 50 0.15 21.90 -4.85
N TRP A 51 -0.35 22.26 -3.67
CA TRP A 51 -1.12 21.35 -2.84
C TRP A 51 -2.55 21.24 -3.37
N ASP A 52 -3.13 20.04 -3.32
CA ASP A 52 -4.52 19.78 -3.71
C ASP A 52 -5.25 19.00 -2.61
N ASP A 53 -6.57 19.20 -2.48
CA ASP A 53 -7.40 18.45 -1.54
C ASP A 53 -7.62 17.01 -2.03
N ASN A 54 -7.60 16.78 -3.34
CA ASN A 54 -7.62 15.45 -3.92
C ASN A 54 -6.22 14.81 -3.81
N PRO A 55 -6.08 13.65 -3.12
CA PRO A 55 -4.78 13.04 -2.86
C PRO A 55 -4.06 12.61 -4.15
N ALA A 56 -4.78 12.08 -5.14
CA ALA A 56 -4.21 11.69 -6.43
C ALA A 56 -3.64 12.92 -7.17
N GLN A 57 -4.41 14.01 -7.21
CA GLN A 57 -3.94 15.26 -7.82
C GLN A 57 -2.75 15.87 -7.07
N PHE A 58 -2.75 15.78 -5.73
CA PHE A 58 -1.64 16.25 -4.92
C PHE A 58 -0.37 15.45 -5.18
N VAL A 59 -0.46 14.12 -5.31
CA VAL A 59 0.68 13.26 -5.66
C VAL A 59 1.20 13.56 -7.06
N ILE A 60 0.32 13.75 -8.05
CA ILE A 60 0.72 14.21 -9.41
C ILE A 60 1.54 15.50 -9.32
N ASN A 61 1.07 16.48 -8.53
CA ASN A 61 1.80 17.73 -8.32
C ASN A 61 3.13 17.50 -7.59
N ALA A 62 3.18 16.59 -6.60
CA ALA A 62 4.38 16.26 -5.85
C ALA A 62 5.45 15.55 -6.70
N MET A 63 5.05 14.82 -7.74
CA MET A 63 5.97 14.14 -8.66
C MET A 63 6.73 15.09 -9.60
N ALA A 64 6.27 16.35 -9.73
CA ALA A 64 6.94 17.38 -10.52
C ALA A 64 8.44 17.47 -10.16
N PRO A 65 9.35 17.54 -11.15
CA PRO A 65 9.11 17.85 -12.57
C PRO A 65 8.74 16.65 -13.45
N ALA A 66 8.58 15.43 -12.91
CA ALA A 66 8.18 14.29 -13.71
C ALA A 66 6.68 14.35 -14.05
N GLU A 67 6.35 14.10 -15.31
CA GLU A 67 4.98 13.98 -15.81
C GLU A 67 4.39 12.59 -15.53
N VAL A 68 3.27 12.56 -14.79
CA VAL A 68 2.52 11.34 -14.49
C VAL A 68 1.52 11.07 -15.61
N ALA A 69 1.50 9.85 -16.13
CA ALA A 69 0.57 9.43 -17.18
C ALA A 69 -0.74 8.87 -16.60
N SER A 70 -0.64 8.02 -15.58
CA SER A 70 -1.77 7.43 -14.87
C SER A 70 -1.41 7.19 -13.40
N ILE A 71 -2.42 7.12 -12.54
CA ILE A 71 -2.28 6.80 -11.13
C ILE A 71 -3.45 5.92 -10.68
N VAL A 72 -3.14 4.85 -9.95
CA VAL A 72 -4.11 4.03 -9.23
C VAL A 72 -3.85 4.18 -7.74
N VAL A 73 -4.92 4.33 -6.97
CA VAL A 73 -4.88 4.56 -5.53
C VAL A 73 -5.42 3.32 -4.84
N ASP A 74 -4.63 2.79 -3.91
CA ASP A 74 -5.04 1.73 -2.98
C ASP A 74 -5.19 2.38 -1.60
N GLU A 75 -6.44 2.66 -1.22
CA GLU A 75 -6.76 3.35 0.03
C GLU A 75 -6.48 2.48 1.27
N ASP A 76 -6.65 1.16 1.15
CA ASP A 76 -6.48 0.22 2.25
C ASP A 76 -5.00 0.05 2.60
N ALA A 77 -4.15 -0.13 1.58
CA ALA A 77 -2.70 -0.23 1.78
C ALA A 77 -2.02 1.15 1.92
N HIS A 78 -2.78 2.25 1.75
CA HIS A 78 -2.28 3.63 1.71
C HIS A 78 -1.11 3.79 0.72
N THR A 79 -1.25 3.16 -0.47
CA THR A 79 -0.25 3.19 -1.54
C THR A 79 -0.82 3.75 -2.84
N MET A 80 0.06 4.25 -3.71
CA MET A 80 -0.31 4.69 -5.06
C MET A 80 0.69 4.15 -6.09
N ASP A 81 0.16 3.54 -7.13
CA ASP A 81 0.92 3.14 -8.30
C ASP A 81 0.88 4.24 -9.35
N ILE A 82 2.06 4.69 -9.77
CA ILE A 82 2.26 5.81 -10.67
C ILE A 82 2.88 5.29 -11.97
N ALA A 83 2.13 5.41 -13.06
CA ALA A 83 2.61 5.14 -14.40
C ALA A 83 3.26 6.39 -15.00
N VAL A 84 4.48 6.24 -15.52
CA VAL A 84 5.18 7.30 -16.25
C VAL A 84 5.71 6.77 -17.59
N ALA A 85 5.88 7.66 -18.56
CA ALA A 85 6.55 7.29 -19.80
C ALA A 85 8.00 6.83 -19.52
N ALA A 86 8.50 5.88 -20.31
CA ALA A 86 9.80 5.24 -20.07
C ALA A 86 10.98 6.24 -20.08
N ASP A 87 10.90 7.28 -20.90
CA ASP A 87 11.86 8.38 -20.97
C ASP A 87 11.83 9.29 -19.73
N ASN A 88 10.69 9.34 -19.04
CA ASN A 88 10.48 10.11 -17.81
C ASN A 88 10.71 9.30 -16.53
N LEU A 89 10.79 7.96 -16.60
CA LEU A 89 10.99 7.08 -15.43
C LEU A 89 12.22 7.48 -14.59
N ALA A 90 13.35 7.74 -15.24
CA ALA A 90 14.58 8.13 -14.55
C ALA A 90 14.43 9.45 -13.77
N GLN A 91 13.64 10.39 -14.29
CA GLN A 91 13.36 11.67 -13.64
C GLN A 91 12.36 11.51 -12.49
N ALA A 92 11.35 10.66 -12.67
CA ALA A 92 10.34 10.34 -11.67
C ALA A 92 10.95 9.69 -10.43
N ILE A 93 11.86 8.73 -10.61
CA ILE A 93 12.63 8.11 -9.52
C ILE A 93 13.63 9.12 -8.93
N GLY A 94 14.38 9.80 -9.80
CA GLY A 94 15.45 10.71 -9.41
C GLY A 94 16.71 9.97 -8.91
N LYS A 95 17.78 10.73 -8.65
CA LYS A 95 19.05 10.15 -8.18
C LYS A 95 18.84 9.41 -6.86
N SER A 96 19.14 8.11 -6.83
CA SER A 96 18.97 7.25 -5.65
C SER A 96 17.53 7.27 -5.09
N GLY A 97 16.51 7.38 -5.95
CA GLY A 97 15.11 7.42 -5.51
C GLY A 97 14.69 8.72 -4.82
N GLN A 98 15.53 9.77 -4.88
CA GLN A 98 15.29 11.00 -4.13
C GLN A 98 13.95 11.68 -4.49
N ASN A 99 13.53 11.65 -5.76
CA ASN A 99 12.31 12.37 -6.15
C ASN A 99 11.06 11.67 -5.61
N VAL A 100 10.95 10.36 -5.84
CA VAL A 100 9.85 9.54 -5.34
C VAL A 100 9.80 9.53 -3.80
N ARG A 101 10.95 9.43 -3.13
CA ARG A 101 11.00 9.46 -1.65
C ARG A 101 10.55 10.80 -1.08
N LEU A 102 10.97 11.92 -1.67
CA LEU A 102 10.50 13.24 -1.22
C LEU A 102 9.02 13.45 -1.52
N ALA A 103 8.51 12.94 -2.64
CA ALA A 103 7.09 13.00 -2.98
C ALA A 103 6.24 12.14 -2.02
N SER A 104 6.71 10.94 -1.69
CA SER A 104 6.11 10.05 -0.71
C SER A 104 6.07 10.69 0.68
N GLN A 105 7.20 11.20 1.17
CA GLN A 105 7.24 11.93 2.45
C GLN A 105 6.37 13.20 2.47
N LEU A 106 6.21 13.87 1.33
CA LEU A 106 5.41 15.10 1.24
C LEU A 106 3.92 14.82 1.22
N SER A 107 3.50 13.76 0.53
CA SER A 107 2.11 13.33 0.39
C SER A 107 1.62 12.48 1.56
N GLY A 108 2.54 11.78 2.23
CA GLY A 108 2.24 10.76 3.23
C GLY A 108 1.92 9.39 2.63
N TRP A 109 1.89 9.24 1.30
CA TRP A 109 1.56 8.00 0.61
C TRP A 109 2.82 7.21 0.24
N THR A 110 2.73 5.88 0.25
CA THR A 110 3.76 5.03 -0.35
C THR A 110 3.58 5.06 -1.86
N LEU A 111 4.65 5.41 -2.59
CA LEU A 111 4.59 5.65 -4.04
C LEU A 111 5.40 4.62 -4.80
N ASN A 112 4.73 3.82 -5.63
CA ASN A 112 5.34 2.86 -6.53
C ASN A 112 5.39 3.46 -7.93
N VAL A 113 6.58 3.62 -8.51
CA VAL A 113 6.74 4.26 -9.82
C VAL A 113 7.19 3.20 -10.83
N MET A 114 6.46 3.07 -11.93
CA MET A 114 6.71 2.09 -12.98
C MET A 114 6.44 2.67 -14.36
N THR A 115 6.82 1.95 -15.41
CA THR A 115 6.48 2.38 -16.78
C THR A 115 5.00 2.18 -17.06
N VAL A 116 4.47 2.85 -18.09
CA VAL A 116 3.10 2.59 -18.56
C VAL A 116 2.90 1.13 -18.96
N ASP A 117 3.91 0.51 -19.57
CA ASP A 117 3.84 -0.90 -19.99
C ASP A 117 3.76 -1.82 -18.76
N ASP A 118 4.65 -1.65 -17.77
CA ASP A 118 4.64 -2.42 -16.52
C ASP A 118 3.33 -2.22 -15.74
N PHE A 119 2.79 -1.00 -15.77
CA PHE A 119 1.53 -0.66 -15.12
C PHE A 119 0.35 -1.40 -15.74
N ASN A 120 0.28 -1.46 -17.08
CA ASN A 120 -0.76 -2.20 -17.77
C ASN A 120 -0.64 -3.70 -17.50
N GLU A 121 0.58 -4.25 -17.52
CA GLU A 121 0.82 -5.67 -17.18
C GLU A 121 0.39 -5.98 -15.75
N LYS A 122 0.69 -5.09 -14.78
CA LYS A 122 0.25 -5.23 -13.39
C LYS A 122 -1.28 -5.22 -13.28
N ASN A 123 -1.95 -4.26 -13.91
CA ASN A 123 -3.40 -4.16 -13.88
C ASN A 123 -4.08 -5.37 -14.53
N GLU A 124 -3.55 -5.87 -15.66
CA GLU A 124 -4.06 -7.09 -16.29
C GLU A 124 -3.87 -8.30 -15.36
N ALA A 125 -2.73 -8.43 -14.69
CA ALA A 125 -2.48 -9.51 -13.75
C ALA A 125 -3.42 -9.45 -12.52
N GLU A 126 -3.69 -8.25 -12.01
CA GLU A 126 -4.60 -8.00 -10.91
C GLU A 126 -6.05 -8.31 -11.29
N THR A 127 -6.49 -7.84 -12.45
CA THR A 127 -7.81 -8.16 -13.02
C THR A 127 -8.00 -9.67 -13.12
N ASN A 128 -7.01 -10.37 -13.70
CA ASN A 128 -7.05 -11.83 -13.82
C ASN A 128 -7.07 -12.53 -12.45
N ARG A 129 -6.37 -11.98 -11.45
CA ARG A 129 -6.40 -12.50 -10.09
C ARG A 129 -7.79 -12.36 -9.47
N LEU A 130 -8.44 -11.20 -9.62
CA LEU A 130 -9.79 -10.96 -9.12
C LEU A 130 -10.83 -11.85 -9.81
N LEU A 131 -10.75 -11.99 -11.13
CA LEU A 131 -11.59 -12.92 -11.89
C LEU A 131 -11.48 -14.35 -11.32
N ASN A 132 -10.26 -14.86 -11.18
CA ASN A 132 -10.04 -16.20 -10.63
C ASN A 132 -10.52 -16.34 -9.18
N LEU A 133 -10.34 -15.30 -8.36
CA LEU A 133 -10.84 -15.26 -6.98
C LEU A 133 -12.36 -15.40 -6.96
N PHE A 134 -13.08 -14.62 -7.76
CA PHE A 134 -14.54 -14.65 -7.80
C PHE A 134 -15.07 -15.95 -8.40
N ILE A 135 -14.51 -16.43 -9.51
CA ILE A 135 -14.89 -17.72 -10.12
C ILE A 135 -14.74 -18.86 -9.09
N THR A 136 -13.60 -18.93 -8.41
CA THR A 136 -13.31 -20.03 -7.49
C THR A 136 -14.10 -19.93 -6.19
N SER A 137 -14.24 -18.72 -5.63
CA SER A 137 -14.81 -18.52 -4.30
C SER A 137 -16.33 -18.40 -4.32
N LEU A 138 -16.89 -17.84 -5.40
CA LEU A 138 -18.32 -17.62 -5.56
C LEU A 138 -18.98 -18.67 -6.48
N ASP A 139 -18.20 -19.56 -7.12
CA ASP A 139 -18.70 -20.60 -8.05
C ASP A 139 -19.58 -20.01 -9.16
N ILE A 140 -19.06 -18.96 -9.81
CA ILE A 140 -19.68 -18.23 -10.91
C ILE A 140 -18.86 -18.41 -12.19
N ASP A 141 -19.45 -18.14 -13.35
CA ASP A 141 -18.73 -18.13 -14.62
C ASP A 141 -17.89 -16.86 -14.82
N GLU A 142 -17.04 -16.91 -15.84
CA GLU A 142 -16.11 -15.81 -16.17
C GLU A 142 -16.84 -14.55 -16.61
N ASP A 143 -17.95 -14.68 -17.34
CA ASP A 143 -18.76 -13.56 -17.81
C ASP A 143 -19.34 -12.78 -16.61
N PHE A 144 -19.88 -13.48 -15.61
CA PHE A 144 -20.42 -12.85 -14.40
C PHE A 144 -19.32 -12.29 -13.50
N ALA A 145 -18.17 -12.97 -13.41
CA ALA A 145 -17.03 -12.46 -12.67
C ALA A 145 -16.47 -11.16 -13.28
N SER A 146 -16.45 -11.06 -14.62
CA SER A 146 -16.04 -9.83 -15.32
C SER A 146 -16.94 -8.66 -14.97
N VAL A 147 -18.27 -8.87 -14.93
CA VAL A 147 -19.21 -7.82 -14.54
C VAL A 147 -18.90 -7.29 -13.15
N LEU A 148 -18.60 -8.16 -12.17
CA LEU A 148 -18.25 -7.72 -10.82
C LEU A 148 -16.96 -6.89 -10.80
N VAL A 149 -15.93 -7.31 -11.54
CA VAL A 149 -14.67 -6.56 -11.61
C VAL A 149 -14.86 -5.22 -12.31
N ASP A 150 -15.64 -5.18 -13.40
CA ASP A 150 -15.92 -3.96 -14.18
C ASP A 150 -16.74 -2.93 -13.37
N GLU A 151 -17.63 -3.40 -12.49
CA GLU A 151 -18.37 -2.57 -11.54
C GLU A 151 -17.53 -2.15 -10.31
N GLY A 152 -16.26 -2.60 -10.24
CA GLY A 152 -15.29 -2.14 -9.26
C GLY A 152 -15.19 -2.99 -7.99
N PHE A 153 -15.79 -4.17 -7.95
CA PHE A 153 -15.60 -5.08 -6.81
C PHE A 153 -14.18 -5.64 -6.82
N SER A 154 -13.47 -5.38 -5.74
CA SER A 154 -12.05 -5.72 -5.54
C SER A 154 -11.83 -6.82 -4.49
N SER A 155 -12.86 -7.14 -3.70
CA SER A 155 -12.76 -8.14 -2.62
C SER A 155 -14.06 -8.91 -2.39
N LEU A 156 -13.96 -10.06 -1.69
CA LEU A 156 -15.14 -10.85 -1.31
C LEU A 156 -15.92 -10.18 -0.19
N GLU A 157 -15.25 -9.35 0.60
CA GLU A 157 -15.81 -8.53 1.68
C GLU A 157 -16.76 -7.48 1.10
N GLU A 158 -16.35 -6.76 0.05
CA GLU A 158 -17.22 -5.84 -0.68
C GLU A 158 -18.43 -6.59 -1.21
N VAL A 159 -18.21 -7.73 -1.87
CA VAL A 159 -19.31 -8.55 -2.38
C VAL A 159 -20.28 -8.94 -1.26
N ALA A 160 -19.79 -9.35 -0.09
CA ALA A 160 -20.63 -9.78 1.03
C ALA A 160 -21.42 -8.66 1.72
N TYR A 161 -20.88 -7.45 1.80
CA TYR A 161 -21.35 -6.41 2.72
C TYR A 161 -21.84 -5.11 2.08
N VAL A 162 -21.49 -4.82 0.83
CA VAL A 162 -22.02 -3.67 0.08
C VAL A 162 -23.56 -3.70 0.05
N PRO A 163 -24.24 -2.53 0.09
CA PRO A 163 -25.70 -2.47 0.03
C PRO A 163 -26.28 -3.14 -1.22
N VAL A 164 -27.38 -3.89 -1.06
CA VAL A 164 -28.08 -4.58 -2.17
C VAL A 164 -28.47 -3.61 -3.29
N ALA A 165 -28.77 -2.35 -2.93
CA ALA A 165 -29.14 -1.33 -3.90
C ALA A 165 -28.05 -1.09 -4.97
N GLU A 166 -26.77 -1.17 -4.60
CA GLU A 166 -25.66 -0.97 -5.56
C GLU A 166 -25.58 -2.12 -6.56
N PHE A 167 -25.85 -3.36 -6.12
CA PHE A 167 -25.92 -4.50 -7.04
C PHE A 167 -27.12 -4.43 -7.99
N LEU A 168 -28.27 -3.94 -7.53
CA LEU A 168 -29.47 -3.83 -8.36
C LEU A 168 -29.36 -2.75 -9.43
N GLU A 169 -28.35 -1.88 -9.35
CA GLU A 169 -28.03 -0.92 -10.43
C GLU A 169 -27.29 -1.60 -11.59
N ILE A 170 -26.68 -2.77 -11.36
CA ILE A 170 -25.94 -3.54 -12.36
C ILE A 170 -26.92 -4.22 -13.32
N GLU A 171 -26.70 -4.07 -14.62
CA GLU A 171 -27.56 -4.66 -15.65
C GLU A 171 -27.53 -6.20 -15.56
N GLY A 172 -28.71 -6.81 -15.40
CA GLY A 172 -28.84 -8.27 -15.33
C GLY A 172 -28.80 -8.85 -13.92
N MET A 173 -28.70 -8.02 -12.86
CA MET A 173 -28.84 -8.46 -11.48
C MET A 173 -30.27 -8.31 -10.95
N ASP A 174 -30.76 -9.36 -10.28
CA ASP A 174 -32.02 -9.33 -9.53
C ASP A 174 -31.79 -9.63 -8.04
N GLU A 175 -32.81 -9.42 -7.21
CA GLU A 175 -32.70 -9.59 -5.76
C GLU A 175 -32.26 -11.02 -5.38
N ASP A 176 -32.74 -12.04 -6.11
CA ASP A 176 -32.44 -13.44 -5.83
C ASP A 176 -30.97 -13.76 -6.10
N ILE A 177 -30.44 -13.33 -7.26
CA ILE A 177 -29.03 -13.51 -7.64
C ILE A 177 -28.11 -12.79 -6.65
N VAL A 178 -28.45 -11.56 -6.25
CA VAL A 178 -27.63 -10.78 -5.32
C VAL A 178 -27.61 -11.44 -3.94
N GLU A 179 -28.75 -11.89 -3.42
CA GLU A 179 -28.79 -12.61 -2.16
C GLU A 179 -27.98 -13.90 -2.20
N GLU A 180 -28.04 -14.64 -3.31
CA GLU A 180 -27.24 -15.85 -3.51
C GLU A 180 -25.74 -15.54 -3.52
N LEU A 181 -25.30 -14.55 -4.30
CA LEU A 181 -23.90 -14.15 -4.41
C LEU A 181 -23.33 -13.73 -3.05
N ARG A 182 -24.07 -12.89 -2.32
CA ARG A 182 -23.69 -12.45 -0.96
C ARG A 182 -23.64 -13.62 0.01
N GLY A 183 -24.58 -14.55 -0.11
CA GLY A 183 -24.62 -15.78 0.67
C GLY A 183 -23.36 -16.62 0.46
N ARG A 184 -22.96 -16.83 -0.80
CA ARG A 184 -21.75 -17.56 -1.17
C ARG A 184 -20.49 -16.86 -0.66
N ALA A 185 -20.38 -15.53 -0.84
CA ALA A 185 -19.26 -14.74 -0.34
C ALA A 185 -19.12 -14.88 1.19
N ARG A 186 -20.21 -14.70 1.95
CA ARG A 186 -20.19 -14.86 3.42
C ARG A 186 -19.84 -16.27 3.86
N ALA A 187 -20.38 -17.28 3.18
CA ALA A 187 -20.07 -18.67 3.47
C ALA A 187 -18.57 -18.94 3.27
N TYR A 188 -18.01 -18.49 2.14
CA TYR A 188 -16.58 -18.62 1.86
C TYR A 188 -15.72 -17.91 2.92
N LEU A 189 -16.03 -16.66 3.25
CA LEU A 189 -15.31 -15.91 4.28
C LEU A 189 -15.39 -16.59 5.65
N THR A 190 -16.55 -17.17 6.00
CA THR A 190 -16.72 -17.91 7.25
C THR A 190 -15.88 -19.19 7.24
N THR A 191 -15.90 -19.95 6.15
CA THR A 191 -15.09 -21.17 6.01
C THR A 191 -13.60 -20.85 6.07
N LYS A 192 -13.18 -19.77 5.41
CA LYS A 192 -11.80 -19.27 5.46
C LYS A 192 -11.41 -18.91 6.90
N ALA A 193 -12.22 -18.12 7.60
CA ALA A 193 -11.95 -17.75 8.99
C ALA A 193 -11.85 -18.97 9.93
N LEU A 194 -12.71 -19.98 9.73
CA LEU A 194 -12.66 -21.23 10.50
C LEU A 194 -11.42 -22.06 10.17
N ALA A 195 -11.00 -22.10 8.89
CA ALA A 195 -9.77 -22.79 8.49
C ALA A 195 -8.53 -22.07 9.04
N ASP A 196 -8.53 -20.74 9.04
CA ASP A 196 -7.49 -19.92 9.64
C ASP A 196 -7.44 -20.16 11.16
N GLU A 197 -8.59 -20.19 11.84
CA GLU A 197 -8.68 -20.52 13.28
C GLU A 197 -8.22 -21.96 13.58
N GLU A 198 -8.63 -22.95 12.80
CA GLU A 198 -8.18 -24.34 12.95
C GLU A 198 -6.67 -24.48 12.71
N SER A 199 -6.12 -23.75 11.73
CA SER A 199 -4.68 -23.71 11.49
C SER A 199 -3.92 -23.12 12.67
N LEU A 200 -4.45 -22.05 13.28
CA LEU A 200 -3.91 -21.45 14.50
C LEU A 200 -4.01 -22.40 15.69
N GLU A 201 -5.16 -23.06 15.90
CA GLU A 201 -5.33 -24.02 17.00
C GLU A 201 -4.43 -25.25 16.86
N SER A 202 -4.18 -25.70 15.62
CA SER A 202 -3.31 -26.85 15.35
C SER A 202 -1.82 -26.55 15.52
N ALA A 203 -1.45 -25.28 15.43
CA ALA A 203 -0.08 -24.83 15.55
C ALA A 203 0.22 -24.44 17.01
N GLU A 204 0.65 -25.41 17.82
CA GLU A 204 1.05 -25.14 19.20
C GLU A 204 2.47 -24.53 19.23
N PRO A 205 2.65 -23.24 19.59
CA PRO A 205 3.96 -22.68 19.83
C PRO A 205 4.55 -23.26 21.13
N ASP A 206 5.86 -23.48 21.12
CA ASP A 206 6.60 -23.91 22.30
C ASP A 206 6.52 -22.87 23.42
N GLU A 207 6.64 -23.34 24.68
CA GLU A 207 6.71 -22.45 25.86
C GLU A 207 7.85 -21.43 25.75
N SER A 208 8.91 -21.78 25.01
CA SER A 208 10.06 -20.91 24.77
C SER A 208 9.66 -19.67 23.95
N LEU A 209 8.86 -19.87 22.90
CA LEU A 209 8.35 -18.80 22.04
C LEU A 209 7.32 -17.95 22.78
N LEU A 210 6.39 -18.60 23.51
CA LEU A 210 5.39 -17.93 24.34
C LEU A 210 6.01 -17.10 25.48
N GLY A 211 7.18 -17.51 25.99
CA GLY A 211 7.90 -16.84 27.07
C GLY A 211 8.76 -15.65 26.63
N LEU A 212 8.85 -15.36 25.32
CA LEU A 212 9.67 -14.28 24.81
C LEU A 212 9.12 -12.90 25.22
N GLU A 213 9.98 -12.04 25.76
CA GLU A 213 9.57 -10.71 26.22
C GLU A 213 9.10 -9.81 25.06
N GLY A 214 7.81 -9.50 25.07
CA GLY A 214 7.14 -8.73 24.01
C GLY A 214 6.41 -9.59 22.97
N MET A 215 6.39 -10.92 23.15
CA MET A 215 5.54 -11.82 22.36
C MET A 215 4.12 -11.84 22.93
N ASP A 216 3.13 -11.52 22.10
CA ASP A 216 1.72 -11.75 22.45
C ASP A 216 1.35 -13.21 22.20
N ARG A 217 0.39 -13.73 22.98
CA ARG A 217 -0.05 -15.12 22.83
C ARG A 217 -0.61 -15.34 21.43
N HIS A 218 -1.50 -14.49 20.93
CA HIS A 218 -2.06 -14.62 19.59
C HIS A 218 -0.97 -14.60 18.52
N LEU A 219 -0.01 -13.68 18.66
CA LEU A 219 1.13 -13.58 17.73
C LEU A 219 1.98 -14.85 17.69
N ALA A 220 2.23 -15.49 18.83
CA ALA A 220 2.98 -16.75 18.88
C ALA A 220 2.27 -17.88 18.10
N TYR A 221 0.94 -17.96 18.17
CA TYR A 221 0.16 -18.92 17.39
C TYR A 221 0.17 -18.59 15.89
N VAL A 222 0.14 -17.30 15.53
CA VAL A 222 0.29 -16.84 14.13
C VAL A 222 1.66 -17.20 13.56
N LEU A 223 2.73 -17.06 14.35
CA LEU A 223 4.07 -17.51 13.96
C LEU A 223 4.12 -19.03 13.81
N ALA A 224 3.51 -19.77 14.75
CA ALA A 224 3.46 -21.22 14.71
C ALA A 224 2.70 -21.75 13.49
N SER A 225 1.59 -21.12 13.10
CA SER A 225 0.81 -21.53 11.92
C SER A 225 1.57 -21.31 10.61
N ARG A 226 2.60 -20.44 10.62
CA ARG A 226 3.58 -20.27 9.53
C ARG A 226 4.81 -21.18 9.68
N GLY A 227 4.80 -22.12 10.62
CA GLY A 227 5.89 -23.09 10.82
C GLY A 227 7.00 -22.60 11.74
N VAL A 228 6.83 -21.47 12.44
CA VAL A 228 7.76 -20.97 13.47
C VAL A 228 7.19 -21.31 14.83
N THR A 229 7.45 -22.52 15.28
CA THR A 229 6.92 -23.07 16.55
C THR A 229 7.83 -22.79 17.74
N SER A 230 9.12 -22.57 17.51
CA SER A 230 10.12 -22.40 18.57
C SER A 230 10.89 -21.08 18.50
N LEU A 231 11.55 -20.72 19.61
CA LEU A 231 12.43 -19.55 19.69
C LEU A 231 13.61 -19.62 18.71
N GLU A 232 14.13 -20.82 18.46
CA GLU A 232 15.25 -21.05 17.53
C GLU A 232 14.82 -20.82 16.08
N GLU A 233 13.65 -21.33 15.71
CA GLU A 233 13.07 -21.10 14.38
C GLU A 233 12.79 -19.62 14.13
N LEU A 234 12.34 -18.88 15.16
CA LEU A 234 12.16 -17.42 15.07
C LEU A 234 13.50 -16.69 14.88
N ALA A 235 14.57 -17.15 15.54
CA ALA A 235 15.90 -16.58 15.42
C ALA A 235 16.50 -16.77 14.00
N GLU A 236 16.09 -17.81 13.29
CA GLU A 236 16.51 -18.09 11.91
C GLU A 236 15.79 -17.25 10.85
N GLN A 237 14.63 -16.66 11.17
CA GLN A 237 13.87 -15.84 10.23
C GLN A 237 14.55 -14.51 9.89
N GLY A 238 14.28 -14.00 8.68
CA GLY A 238 14.46 -12.60 8.29
C GLY A 238 13.21 -11.75 8.56
N ILE A 239 13.36 -10.42 8.48
CA ILE A 239 12.22 -9.49 8.57
C ILE A 239 11.24 -9.76 7.42
N ASP A 240 11.77 -10.02 6.23
CA ASP A 240 10.97 -10.31 5.03
C ASP A 240 10.16 -11.61 5.16
N ASP A 241 10.66 -12.60 5.90
CA ASP A 241 9.96 -13.87 6.13
C ASP A 241 8.76 -13.72 7.06
N LEU A 242 8.79 -12.70 7.92
CA LEU A 242 7.68 -12.34 8.81
C LEU A 242 6.76 -11.27 8.19
N ALA A 243 7.02 -10.84 6.96
CA ALA A 243 6.20 -9.85 6.29
C ALA A 243 4.76 -10.37 6.04
N GLY A 244 3.78 -9.47 6.15
CA GLY A 244 2.37 -9.79 5.94
C GLY A 244 1.69 -10.50 7.12
N ILE A 245 2.28 -10.48 8.32
CA ILE A 245 1.55 -10.68 9.57
C ILE A 245 0.99 -9.32 9.96
N GLU A 246 -0.33 -9.18 10.03
CA GLU A 246 -1.00 -7.89 10.25
C GLU A 246 -0.61 -7.26 11.59
N GLU A 247 -0.30 -8.10 12.59
CA GLU A 247 0.09 -7.71 13.93
C GLU A 247 1.58 -7.38 14.09
N LEU A 248 2.39 -7.47 13.02
CA LEU A 248 3.84 -7.19 13.05
C LEU A 248 4.25 -6.16 11.99
N ASP A 249 4.73 -5.00 12.45
CA ASP A 249 5.50 -4.10 11.60
C ASP A 249 6.97 -4.56 11.43
N GLU A 250 7.66 -4.06 10.41
CA GLU A 250 9.06 -4.43 10.12
C GLU A 250 10.00 -4.22 11.32
N GLN A 251 9.73 -3.20 12.14
CA GLN A 251 10.57 -2.84 13.27
C GLN A 251 10.34 -3.80 14.44
N GLN A 252 9.08 -4.13 14.74
CA GLN A 252 8.68 -5.13 15.73
C GLN A 252 9.17 -6.52 15.35
N ALA A 253 9.05 -6.91 14.08
CA ALA A 253 9.59 -8.16 13.56
C ALA A 253 11.11 -8.24 13.78
N GLY A 254 11.83 -7.17 13.42
CA GLY A 254 13.28 -7.08 13.66
C GLY A 254 13.66 -7.18 15.13
N ASP A 255 12.92 -6.50 16.02
CA ASP A 255 13.15 -6.53 17.46
C ASP A 255 12.91 -7.93 18.05
N LEU A 256 11.85 -8.63 17.64
CA LEU A 256 11.56 -9.99 18.10
C LEU A 256 12.61 -11.00 17.62
N ILE A 257 13.00 -10.94 16.33
CA ILE A 257 14.07 -11.79 15.78
C ILE A 257 15.38 -11.55 16.54
N MET A 258 15.74 -10.29 16.79
CA MET A 258 16.97 -9.97 17.51
C MET A 258 16.93 -10.43 18.97
N LYS A 259 15.78 -10.31 19.64
CA LYS A 259 15.60 -10.86 21.00
C LYS A 259 15.70 -12.39 21.01
N ALA A 260 15.10 -13.06 20.04
CA ALA A 260 15.20 -14.51 19.88
C ALA A 260 16.66 -14.94 19.67
N ARG A 261 17.38 -14.28 18.76
CA ARG A 261 18.83 -14.49 18.54
C ARG A 261 19.66 -14.25 19.79
N ASN A 262 19.37 -13.18 20.54
CA ASN A 262 20.05 -12.89 21.79
C ASN A 262 19.88 -14.03 22.80
N ILE A 263 18.67 -14.57 22.91
CA ILE A 263 18.40 -15.68 23.83
C ILE A 263 19.07 -16.97 23.34
N CYS A 264 18.93 -17.32 22.06
CA CYS A 264 19.43 -18.58 21.51
C CYS A 264 20.96 -18.62 21.31
N TRP A 265 21.59 -17.50 20.93
CA TRP A 265 22.99 -17.47 20.48
C TRP A 265 23.94 -16.74 21.44
N PHE A 266 23.42 -15.91 22.34
CA PHE A 266 24.26 -15.05 23.20
C PHE A 266 24.02 -15.24 24.71
N SER A 267 23.12 -16.15 25.10
CA SER A 267 22.93 -16.53 26.51
C SER A 267 23.86 -17.68 26.90
N GLU A 268 25.10 -17.34 27.30
CA GLU A 268 25.92 -18.15 28.21
C GLU A 268 25.94 -17.51 29.61
#